data_AF-A0A399XSD9-F1
#
_entry.id   AF-A0A399XSD9-F1
#
_cell.length_a   1.000
_cell.length_b   1.000
_cell.length_c   1.000
_cell.angle_alpha   90.00
_cell.angle_beta   90.00
_cell.angle_gamma   90.00
#
_symmetry.space_group_name_H-M   'P 1'
#
loop_
_entity.id
_entity.type
_entity.pdbx_description
1 polymer ?
#
loop_
_entity_poly.entity_id
_entity_poly.type
_entity_poly.pdbx_seq_one_letter_code
_entity_poly.pdbx_strand_id
1 'polypeptide(L)'
;MSRFAHRSFSGGPGAELLGRLIAEIDTLVPTTEPVLVGVTRAATHDPGSAQFDPRRFPAGPRGAAHSMLGFCAPPHWDAVVAVLDGKARSLDGGNLPGHTGPVRSYYLLDREARACSAIESERGSHIDLSGGHEPVGVVVDACHRALGLACAHESRTTLHLLAAVWLNAIVVAATDPDLDAGLSCWRGVAALHPAAASPTGGGGRFRPLTPERLASVAVRAALRLPFESIRTRCAHGDWPMADLSPTEAAWMDEAMFARWVLGAYPPLQESMADLESLCDPLVVDIVTAMLTAWGLTYDDAAA
;
A
#
# COMPACT_ATOMS: atom_id res chain seq x y z
N MET A 1 22.31 -21.39 -24.76
CA MET A 1 23.51 -20.52 -24.82
C MET A 1 23.44 -19.54 -23.67
N SER A 2 24.49 -19.52 -22.86
CA SER A 2 24.57 -18.99 -21.50
C SER A 2 24.34 -17.47 -21.42
N ARG A 3 23.31 -17.02 -20.69
CA ARG A 3 23.10 -15.62 -20.27
C ARG A 3 23.67 -15.33 -18.87
N PHE A 4 24.52 -16.20 -18.31
CA PHE A 4 24.93 -16.15 -16.90
C PHE A 4 26.35 -15.59 -16.65
N ALA A 5 26.92 -14.81 -17.58
CA ALA A 5 28.26 -14.26 -17.40
C ALA A 5 28.25 -13.02 -16.48
N HIS A 6 28.83 -13.19 -15.28
CA HIS A 6 29.27 -12.15 -14.33
C HIS A 6 28.23 -11.11 -13.90
N ARG A 7 27.32 -11.50 -13.00
CA ARG A 7 26.65 -10.54 -12.12
C ARG A 7 27.63 -10.10 -11.04
N SER A 8 28.10 -8.86 -11.09
CA SER A 8 28.92 -8.26 -10.02
C SER A 8 27.98 -7.61 -9.02
N PHE A 9 27.80 -8.24 -7.85
CA PHE A 9 27.00 -7.70 -6.77
C PHE A 9 27.89 -6.83 -5.89
N SER A 10 27.82 -5.50 -6.02
CA SER A 10 28.49 -4.58 -5.11
C SER A 10 27.59 -4.32 -3.90
N GLY A 11 27.69 -5.16 -2.88
CA GLY A 11 26.90 -5.02 -1.66
C GLY A 11 27.44 -5.90 -0.54
N GLY A 12 27.08 -5.61 0.71
CA GLY A 12 27.47 -6.42 1.87
C GLY A 12 26.99 -7.87 1.78
N PRO A 13 27.22 -8.70 2.82
CA PRO A 13 26.92 -10.14 2.82
C PRO A 13 25.50 -10.53 2.37
N GLY A 14 24.50 -9.65 2.59
CA GLY A 14 23.13 -9.84 2.13
C GLY A 14 22.92 -9.75 0.62
N ALA A 15 23.70 -8.94 -0.12
CA ALA A 15 23.62 -8.85 -1.58
C ALA A 15 24.17 -10.10 -2.26
N GLU A 16 25.27 -10.66 -1.74
CA GLU A 16 25.84 -11.91 -2.26
C GLU A 16 24.93 -13.12 -2.03
N LEU A 17 24.23 -13.14 -0.88
CA LEU A 17 23.23 -14.16 -0.61
C LEU A 17 22.04 -14.02 -1.57
N LEU A 18 21.47 -12.81 -1.67
CA LEU A 18 20.34 -12.55 -2.57
C LEU A 18 20.69 -12.87 -4.03
N GLY A 19 21.86 -12.45 -4.50
CA GLY A 19 22.32 -12.72 -5.86
C GLY A 19 22.42 -14.21 -6.20
N ARG A 20 22.83 -15.04 -5.23
CA ARG A 20 22.85 -16.51 -5.38
C ARG A 20 21.45 -17.12 -5.31
N LEU A 21 20.63 -16.68 -4.36
CA LEU A 21 19.24 -17.10 -4.22
C LEU A 21 18.43 -16.82 -5.49
N ILE A 22 18.62 -15.63 -6.10
CA ILE A 22 17.95 -15.27 -7.36
C ILE A 22 18.28 -16.28 -8.47
N ALA A 23 19.56 -16.62 -8.65
CA ALA A 23 19.97 -17.56 -9.69
C ALA A 23 19.34 -18.96 -9.49
N GLU A 24 19.25 -19.43 -8.25
CA GLU A 24 18.61 -20.72 -7.94
C GLU A 24 17.08 -20.64 -8.08
N ILE A 25 16.45 -19.58 -7.59
CA ILE A 25 15.00 -19.36 -7.69
C ILE A 25 14.55 -19.25 -9.15
N ASP A 26 15.32 -18.59 -10.02
CA ASP A 26 15.02 -18.51 -11.45
C ASP A 26 14.96 -19.89 -12.11
N THR A 27 15.78 -20.85 -11.66
CA THR A 27 15.73 -22.23 -12.17
C THR A 27 14.49 -22.99 -11.67
N LEU A 28 14.02 -22.69 -10.47
CA LEU A 28 12.88 -23.36 -9.83
C LEU A 28 11.52 -22.75 -10.22
N VAL A 29 11.51 -21.45 -10.53
CA VAL A 29 10.30 -20.67 -10.76
C VAL A 29 10.38 -19.95 -12.12
N PRO A 30 10.23 -20.68 -13.24
CA PRO A 30 10.28 -20.08 -14.59
C PRO A 30 8.98 -19.33 -14.97
N THR A 31 8.09 -19.08 -14.02
CA THR A 31 6.67 -18.76 -14.29
C THR A 31 6.31 -17.32 -14.02
N THR A 32 5.29 -16.83 -14.73
CA THR A 32 4.72 -15.48 -14.64
C THR A 32 3.79 -15.24 -13.44
N GLU A 33 3.58 -16.25 -12.58
CA GLU A 33 2.73 -16.14 -11.39
C GLU A 33 3.54 -15.66 -10.18
N PRO A 34 2.92 -14.92 -9.24
CA PRO A 34 3.56 -14.64 -7.97
C PRO A 34 3.89 -15.92 -7.21
N VAL A 35 5.10 -15.98 -6.69
CA VAL A 35 5.56 -17.10 -5.86
C VAL A 35 6.19 -16.56 -4.59
N LEU A 36 5.78 -17.10 -3.44
CA LEU A 36 6.59 -17.05 -2.23
C LEU A 36 7.46 -18.30 -2.20
N VAL A 37 8.77 -18.12 -2.17
CA VAL A 37 9.71 -19.21 -1.98
C VAL A 37 10.16 -19.21 -0.53
N GLY A 38 9.83 -20.27 0.19
CA GLY A 38 10.37 -20.50 1.53
C GLY A 38 11.81 -20.99 1.48
N VAL A 39 12.64 -20.48 2.38
CA VAL A 39 14.03 -20.91 2.57
C VAL A 39 14.15 -21.55 3.94
N THR A 40 14.46 -22.84 4.04
CA THR A 40 14.20 -23.63 5.27
C THR A 40 15.42 -23.99 6.12
N ARG A 41 16.61 -24.08 5.52
CA ARG A 41 17.92 -23.95 6.18
C ARG A 41 19.04 -24.12 5.15
N ALA A 42 20.21 -23.60 5.55
CA ALA A 42 21.53 -23.71 4.94
C ALA A 42 21.90 -22.66 3.86
N ALA A 43 20.96 -21.89 3.33
CA ALA A 43 21.29 -20.77 2.43
C ALA A 43 22.14 -19.66 3.08
N THR A 44 21.91 -19.35 4.36
CA THR A 44 22.54 -18.20 5.03
C THR A 44 24.04 -18.37 5.29
N HIS A 45 24.55 -19.61 5.24
CA HIS A 45 25.96 -19.94 5.53
C HIS A 45 26.63 -20.76 4.40
N ASP A 46 25.90 -21.63 3.71
CA ASP A 46 26.36 -22.38 2.53
C ASP A 46 25.24 -22.52 1.49
N PRO A 47 25.16 -21.59 0.52
CA PRO A 47 24.08 -21.54 -0.49
C PRO A 47 23.84 -22.87 -1.20
N GLY A 48 24.88 -23.68 -1.44
CA GLY A 48 24.76 -24.97 -2.13
C GLY A 48 23.97 -26.04 -1.36
N SER A 49 23.58 -25.76 -0.12
CA SER A 49 22.76 -26.63 0.72
C SER A 49 21.36 -26.07 1.02
N ALA A 50 21.03 -24.91 0.44
CA ALA A 50 19.72 -24.30 0.58
C ALA A 50 18.59 -25.23 0.10
N GLN A 51 17.58 -25.41 0.94
CA GLN A 51 16.33 -26.04 0.55
C GLN A 51 15.25 -24.99 0.31
N PHE A 52 14.57 -25.11 -0.83
CA PHE A 52 13.50 -24.22 -1.27
C PHE A 52 12.15 -24.93 -1.26
N ASP A 53 11.14 -24.29 -0.67
CA ASP A 53 9.74 -24.71 -0.74
C ASP A 53 8.93 -23.63 -1.48
N PRO A 54 8.78 -23.72 -2.81
CA PRO A 54 8.03 -22.74 -3.58
C PRO A 54 6.51 -22.90 -3.37
N ARG A 55 5.87 -21.81 -2.94
CA ARG A 55 4.41 -21.67 -2.85
C ARG A 55 3.93 -20.70 -3.90
N ARG A 56 3.21 -21.25 -4.87
CA ARG A 56 2.62 -20.52 -5.99
C ARG A 56 1.28 -19.97 -5.57
N PHE A 57 1.03 -18.71 -5.92
CA PHE A 57 -0.27 -18.09 -5.74
C PHE A 57 -0.81 -17.78 -7.14
N PRO A 58 -1.98 -18.32 -7.51
CA PRO A 58 -2.57 -17.95 -8.79
C PRO A 58 -2.82 -16.45 -8.79
N ALA A 59 -2.48 -15.79 -9.90
CA ALA A 59 -2.75 -14.36 -10.07
C ALA A 59 -4.27 -14.15 -9.99
N GLY A 60 -4.73 -13.51 -8.92
CA GLY A 60 -6.12 -13.15 -8.76
C GLY A 60 -6.48 -11.91 -9.59
N PRO A 61 -7.77 -11.59 -9.73
CA PRO A 61 -8.22 -10.37 -10.41
C PRO A 61 -7.69 -9.08 -9.72
N ARG A 62 -7.32 -9.17 -8.44
CA ARG A 62 -6.74 -8.08 -7.62
C ARG A 62 -5.22 -7.97 -7.73
N GLY A 63 -4.59 -8.76 -8.60
CA GLY A 63 -3.16 -8.76 -8.82
C GLY A 63 -2.38 -9.69 -7.88
N ALA A 64 -1.09 -9.72 -8.13
CA ALA A 64 -0.18 -10.75 -7.62
C ALA A 64 0.08 -10.66 -6.10
N ALA A 65 0.23 -9.44 -5.58
CA ALA A 65 0.48 -9.19 -4.16
C ALA A 65 -0.75 -9.55 -3.29
N HIS A 66 -1.96 -9.39 -3.83
CA HIS A 66 -3.21 -9.72 -3.12
C HIS A 66 -3.32 -11.22 -2.85
N SER A 67 -2.87 -12.06 -3.77
CA SER A 67 -2.98 -13.51 -3.60
C SER A 67 -2.12 -14.06 -2.45
N MET A 68 -1.19 -13.28 -1.91
CA MET A 68 -0.34 -13.66 -0.77
C MET A 68 -1.02 -13.43 0.59
N LEU A 69 -2.14 -12.70 0.64
CA LEU A 69 -2.83 -12.38 1.89
C LEU A 69 -3.37 -13.65 2.56
N GLY A 70 -3.23 -13.72 3.89
CA GLY A 70 -3.68 -14.88 4.67
C GLY A 70 -2.70 -16.06 4.70
N PHE A 71 -1.59 -15.99 3.96
CA PHE A 71 -0.56 -17.02 4.03
C PHE A 71 0.27 -16.87 5.31
N CYS A 72 0.52 -18.00 5.99
CA CYS A 72 1.44 -18.09 7.12
C CYS A 72 2.56 -19.08 6.76
N ALA A 73 3.80 -18.59 6.76
CA ALA A 73 4.97 -19.40 6.51
C ALA A 73 5.11 -20.47 7.59
N PRO A 74 5.37 -21.74 7.22
CA PRO A 74 5.68 -22.78 8.18
C PRO A 74 6.82 -22.38 9.14
N PRO A 75 6.82 -22.86 10.40
CA PRO A 75 7.85 -22.48 11.37
C PRO A 75 9.28 -22.83 10.96
N HIS A 76 9.44 -23.81 10.07
CA HIS A 76 10.73 -24.26 9.56
C HIS A 76 11.24 -23.42 8.37
N TRP A 77 10.50 -22.40 7.92
CA TRP A 77 11.00 -21.41 6.98
C TRP A 77 11.78 -20.34 7.77
N ASP A 78 13.06 -20.19 7.45
CA ASP A 78 13.95 -19.15 8.00
C ASP A 78 13.76 -17.81 7.30
N ALA A 79 13.40 -17.82 6.02
CA ALA A 79 13.14 -16.64 5.22
C ALA A 79 12.07 -16.90 4.13
N VAL A 80 11.54 -15.81 3.59
CA VAL A 80 10.65 -15.80 2.41
C VAL A 80 11.25 -14.94 1.31
N VAL A 81 11.13 -15.41 0.06
CA VAL A 81 11.39 -14.60 -1.13
C VAL A 81 10.08 -14.44 -1.90
N ALA A 82 9.59 -13.21 -2.03
CA ALA A 82 8.54 -12.89 -2.99
C ALA A 82 9.16 -12.66 -4.36
N VAL A 83 8.67 -13.40 -5.35
CA VAL A 83 9.05 -13.27 -6.77
C VAL A 83 7.84 -12.78 -7.54
N LEU A 84 8.00 -11.64 -8.22
CA LEU A 84 6.91 -10.96 -8.91
C LEU A 84 7.36 -10.49 -10.29
N ASP A 85 6.65 -10.95 -11.31
CA ASP A 85 6.84 -10.47 -12.68
C ASP A 85 5.96 -9.24 -12.96
N GLY A 86 6.49 -8.32 -13.76
CA GLY A 86 5.84 -7.07 -14.07
C GLY A 86 6.40 -6.39 -15.32
N LYS A 87 6.05 -5.12 -15.49
CA LYS A 87 6.57 -4.25 -16.53
C LYS A 87 7.09 -2.98 -15.91
N ALA A 88 8.29 -2.56 -16.28
CA ALA A 88 8.83 -1.25 -15.91
C ALA A 88 8.83 -0.33 -17.12
N ARG A 89 8.58 0.96 -16.88
CA ARG A 89 8.76 2.02 -17.86
C ARG A 89 9.75 3.05 -17.33
N SER A 90 10.60 3.58 -18.20
CA SER A 90 11.48 4.69 -17.85
C SER A 90 10.66 5.95 -17.57
N LEU A 91 10.97 6.66 -16.49
CA LEU A 91 10.41 7.98 -16.20
C LEU A 91 11.31 9.12 -16.73
N ASP A 92 12.58 8.83 -17.02
CA ASP A 92 13.59 9.80 -17.48
C ASP A 92 13.42 10.32 -18.93
N GLY A 93 12.27 10.11 -19.55
CA GLY A 93 11.96 10.60 -20.89
C GLY A 93 10.73 11.49 -20.87
N GLY A 94 10.90 12.81 -20.86
CA GLY A 94 9.77 13.73 -21.08
C GLY A 94 9.04 13.39 -22.38
N ASN A 95 7.70 13.38 -22.37
CA ASN A 95 6.72 13.18 -23.46
C ASN A 95 6.96 12.13 -24.57
N LEU A 96 8.08 11.41 -24.59
CA LEU A 96 8.31 10.26 -25.46
C LEU A 96 7.81 9.01 -24.75
N PRO A 97 7.12 8.08 -25.45
CA PRO A 97 6.70 6.83 -24.84
C PRO A 97 7.94 6.07 -24.34
N GLY A 98 8.16 6.10 -23.03
CA GLY A 98 9.26 5.40 -22.39
C GLY A 98 9.22 3.91 -22.75
N HIS A 99 10.37 3.34 -23.09
CA HIS A 99 10.47 1.90 -23.34
C HIS A 99 9.90 1.13 -22.13
N THR A 100 8.85 0.37 -22.40
CA THR A 100 8.26 -0.55 -21.41
C THR A 100 8.89 -1.92 -21.62
N GLY A 101 9.56 -2.44 -20.60
CA GLY A 101 10.23 -3.74 -20.64
C GLY A 101 9.70 -4.68 -19.56
N PRO A 102 9.75 -6.00 -19.77
CA PRO A 102 9.47 -6.95 -18.71
C PRO A 102 10.49 -6.79 -17.58
N VAL A 103 10.02 -6.91 -16.35
CA VAL A 103 10.87 -6.95 -15.16
C VAL A 103 10.45 -8.08 -14.24
N ARG A 104 11.41 -8.61 -13.50
CA ARG A 104 11.18 -9.54 -12.40
C ARG A 104 11.74 -8.93 -11.13
N SER A 105 10.92 -8.83 -10.11
CA SER A 105 11.30 -8.28 -8.82
C SER A 105 11.35 -9.38 -7.75
N TYR A 106 12.31 -9.22 -6.85
CA TYR A 106 12.59 -10.11 -5.74
C TYR A 106 12.57 -9.30 -4.46
N TYR A 107 11.90 -9.80 -3.44
CA TYR A 107 11.96 -9.27 -2.09
C TYR A 107 12.23 -10.41 -1.12
N LEU A 108 13.42 -10.42 -0.52
CA LEU A 108 13.82 -11.37 0.51
C LEU A 108 13.61 -10.73 1.87
N LEU A 109 13.01 -11.48 2.79
CA LEU A 109 12.87 -11.13 4.20
C LEU A 109 13.15 -12.37 5.05
N ASP A 110 13.99 -12.24 6.07
CA ASP A 110 14.21 -13.28 7.07
C ASP A 110 13.49 -13.03 8.39
N ARG A 111 13.53 -14.02 9.29
CA ARG A 111 12.91 -13.91 10.62
C ARG A 111 13.59 -12.90 11.55
N GLU A 112 14.80 -12.45 11.23
CA GLU A 112 15.48 -11.35 11.92
C GLU A 112 15.09 -9.97 11.36
N ALA A 113 14.08 -9.91 10.49
CA ALA A 113 13.61 -8.70 9.81
C ALA A 113 14.68 -8.02 8.94
N ARG A 114 15.68 -8.78 8.47
CA ARG A 114 16.63 -8.29 7.46
C ARG A 114 16.01 -8.48 6.09
N ALA A 115 16.04 -7.41 5.30
CA ALA A 115 15.42 -7.38 3.97
C ALA A 115 16.39 -6.91 2.89
N CYS A 116 16.21 -7.44 1.69
CA CYS A 116 16.86 -6.91 0.49
C CYS A 116 15.96 -7.14 -0.73
N SER A 117 16.08 -6.28 -1.72
CA SER A 117 15.30 -6.37 -2.94
C SER A 117 16.19 -6.31 -4.18
N ALA A 118 15.72 -6.94 -5.25
CA ALA A 118 16.36 -6.86 -6.55
C ALA A 118 15.31 -6.74 -7.63
N ILE A 119 15.63 -6.00 -8.68
CA ILE A 119 14.84 -5.92 -9.90
C ILE A 119 15.72 -6.34 -11.06
N GLU A 120 15.26 -7.31 -11.82
CA GLU A 120 15.89 -7.77 -13.04
C GLU A 120 15.11 -7.28 -14.24
N SER A 121 15.84 -6.72 -15.19
CA SER A 121 15.30 -6.22 -16.46
C SER A 121 16.20 -6.65 -17.61
N GLU A 122 15.72 -6.50 -18.85
CA GLU A 122 16.56 -6.69 -20.04
C GLU A 122 17.79 -5.77 -20.07
N ARG A 123 17.77 -4.67 -19.32
CA ARG A 123 18.86 -3.69 -19.22
C ARG A 123 19.89 -4.05 -18.13
N GLY A 124 19.66 -5.12 -17.38
CA GLY A 124 20.50 -5.57 -16.27
C GLY A 124 19.73 -5.73 -14.96
N SER A 125 20.42 -6.27 -13.95
CA SER A 125 19.92 -6.41 -12.58
C SER A 125 20.32 -5.19 -11.75
N HIS A 126 19.37 -4.62 -11.02
CA HIS A 126 19.60 -3.61 -9.99
C HIS A 126 19.25 -4.22 -8.63
N ILE A 127 20.23 -4.32 -7.73
CA ILE A 127 19.99 -4.72 -6.34
C ILE A 127 19.91 -3.46 -5.50
N ASP A 128 18.79 -3.27 -4.83
CA ASP A 128 18.67 -2.26 -3.79
C ASP A 128 18.84 -2.94 -2.43
N LEU A 129 19.98 -2.66 -1.82
CA LEU A 129 20.18 -2.96 -0.41
C LEU A 129 19.57 -1.82 0.38
N SER A 130 18.26 -1.92 0.65
CA SER A 130 17.47 -1.08 1.57
C SER A 130 18.25 0.14 2.06
N GLY A 131 18.36 1.13 1.16
CA GLY A 131 19.25 2.29 1.27
C GLY A 131 18.83 3.28 2.35
N GLY A 132 18.81 2.85 3.61
CA GLY A 132 18.51 3.66 4.79
C GLY A 132 17.03 3.90 5.08
N HIS A 133 16.11 3.55 4.17
CA HIS A 133 14.67 3.65 4.38
C HIS A 133 14.06 2.25 4.49
N GLU A 134 13.12 2.09 5.42
CA GLU A 134 12.40 0.83 5.60
C GLU A 134 11.48 0.60 4.38
N PRO A 135 11.59 -0.53 3.68
CA PRO A 135 10.76 -0.78 2.51
C PRO A 135 9.27 -0.84 2.91
N VAL A 136 8.41 -0.21 2.11
CA VAL A 136 6.96 -0.18 2.35
C VAL A 136 6.20 -0.71 1.14
N GLY A 137 5.03 -1.33 1.38
CA GLY A 137 4.12 -1.78 0.33
C GLY A 137 3.48 -3.14 0.64
N VAL A 138 2.44 -3.49 -0.11
CA VAL A 138 1.62 -4.70 0.13
C VAL A 138 2.46 -5.99 0.15
N VAL A 139 3.42 -6.12 -0.76
CA VAL A 139 4.31 -7.29 -0.82
C VAL A 139 5.19 -7.38 0.41
N VAL A 140 5.75 -6.24 0.82
CA VAL A 140 6.61 -6.13 1.99
C VAL A 140 5.84 -6.49 3.26
N ASP A 141 4.66 -5.92 3.43
CA ASP A 141 3.77 -6.20 4.55
C ASP A 141 3.35 -7.67 4.55
N ALA A 142 2.99 -8.22 3.39
CA ALA A 142 2.59 -9.61 3.28
C ALA A 142 3.72 -10.58 3.65
N CYS A 143 4.97 -10.27 3.29
CA CYS A 143 6.14 -11.05 3.73
C CYS A 143 6.36 -10.97 5.25
N HIS A 144 6.21 -9.78 5.86
CA HIS A 144 6.28 -9.64 7.33
C HIS A 144 5.22 -10.48 8.01
N ARG A 145 3.96 -10.35 7.59
CA ARG A 145 2.82 -11.11 8.13
C ARG A 145 2.98 -12.62 7.93
N ALA A 146 3.48 -13.05 6.76
CA ALA A 146 3.74 -14.46 6.48
C ALA A 146 4.74 -15.06 7.47
N LEU A 147 5.80 -14.32 7.85
CA LEU A 147 6.78 -14.78 8.85
C LEU A 147 6.31 -14.59 10.32
N GLY A 148 5.18 -13.93 10.54
CA GLY A 148 4.68 -13.58 11.87
C GLY A 148 5.38 -12.36 12.48
N LEU A 149 6.00 -11.52 11.65
CA LEU A 149 6.63 -10.27 12.05
C LEU A 149 5.59 -9.12 12.07
N ALA A 150 5.90 -8.08 12.84
CA ALA A 150 5.15 -6.82 12.78
C ALA A 150 5.57 -6.05 11.53
N CYS A 151 4.61 -5.41 10.87
CA CYS A 151 4.88 -4.50 9.77
C CYS A 151 5.41 -3.15 10.28
N ALA A 152 6.12 -2.41 9.41
CA ALA A 152 6.60 -1.06 9.69
C ALA A 152 5.47 -0.16 10.18
N HIS A 153 5.77 0.72 11.15
CA HIS A 153 4.77 1.62 11.72
C HIS A 153 4.13 2.53 10.66
N GLU A 154 2.83 2.80 10.79
CA GLU A 154 2.11 3.77 9.96
C GLU A 154 1.81 5.01 10.81
N SER A 155 2.37 6.15 10.41
CA SER A 155 2.23 7.42 11.15
C SER A 155 0.90 8.11 10.87
N ARG A 156 0.28 7.83 9.71
CA ARG A 156 -1.02 8.39 9.35
C ARG A 156 -2.11 7.82 10.26
N THR A 157 -3.10 8.65 10.53
CA THR A 157 -4.23 8.33 11.43
C THR A 157 -5.52 8.15 10.64
N THR A 158 -6.59 7.69 11.29
CA THR A 158 -7.93 7.64 10.68
C THR A 158 -8.39 9.02 10.17
N LEU A 159 -7.85 10.13 10.68
CA LEU A 159 -8.15 11.45 10.15
C LEU A 159 -7.65 11.63 8.70
N HIS A 160 -6.52 11.01 8.35
CA HIS A 160 -6.02 10.96 6.97
C HIS A 160 -6.97 10.14 6.09
N LEU A 161 -7.48 9.02 6.61
CA LEU A 161 -8.48 8.22 5.89
C LEU A 161 -9.77 9.03 5.64
N LEU A 162 -10.28 9.73 6.66
CA LEU A 162 -11.48 10.55 6.52
C LEU A 162 -11.28 11.66 5.47
N ALA A 163 -10.11 12.30 5.45
CA ALA A 163 -9.75 13.28 4.45
C ALA A 163 -9.70 12.66 3.05
N ALA A 164 -8.97 11.55 2.87
CA ALA A 164 -8.83 10.89 1.57
C ALA A 164 -10.18 10.42 0.99
N VAL A 165 -11.03 9.81 1.83
CA VAL A 165 -12.40 9.39 1.43
C VAL A 165 -13.23 10.61 1.01
N TRP A 166 -13.15 11.70 1.77
CA TRP A 166 -13.92 12.91 1.48
C TRP A 166 -13.47 13.59 0.19
N LEU A 167 -12.17 13.79 0.01
CA LEU A 167 -11.62 14.39 -1.21
C LEU A 167 -11.97 13.56 -2.44
N ASN A 168 -11.81 12.24 -2.37
CA ASN A 168 -12.20 11.34 -3.45
C ASN A 168 -13.70 11.46 -3.77
N ALA A 169 -14.57 11.57 -2.76
CA ALA A 169 -16.00 11.76 -2.98
C ALA A 169 -16.31 13.10 -3.67
N ILE A 170 -15.58 14.18 -3.32
CA ILE A 170 -15.70 15.49 -3.99
C ILE A 170 -15.26 15.37 -5.46
N VAL A 171 -14.10 14.77 -5.73
CA VAL A 171 -13.60 14.57 -7.11
C VAL A 171 -14.61 13.78 -7.94
N VAL A 172 -15.07 12.64 -7.44
CA VAL A 172 -16.06 11.81 -8.14
C VAL A 172 -17.32 12.62 -8.46
N ALA A 173 -17.85 13.35 -7.47
CA ALA A 173 -19.03 14.19 -7.66
C ALA A 173 -18.79 15.37 -8.63
N ALA A 174 -17.58 15.91 -8.70
CA ALA A 174 -17.24 17.00 -9.62
C ALA A 174 -17.07 16.51 -11.07
N THR A 175 -16.64 15.25 -11.25
CA THR A 175 -16.44 14.64 -12.57
C THR A 175 -17.71 14.00 -13.16
N ASP A 176 -18.74 13.78 -12.35
CA ASP A 176 -19.98 13.14 -12.78
C ASP A 176 -21.07 14.19 -13.06
N PRO A 177 -21.40 14.47 -14.33
CA PRO A 177 -22.39 15.49 -14.69
C PRO A 177 -23.82 15.13 -14.26
N ASP A 178 -24.10 13.86 -13.95
CA ASP A 178 -25.42 13.40 -13.52
C ASP A 178 -25.60 13.53 -12.00
N LEU A 179 -24.52 13.77 -11.25
CA LEU A 179 -24.55 14.04 -9.80
C LEU A 179 -24.68 15.54 -9.55
N ASP A 180 -25.91 16.03 -9.32
CA ASP A 180 -26.12 17.37 -8.71
C ASP A 180 -25.80 17.32 -7.21
N ALA A 181 -24.51 17.22 -6.89
CA ALA A 181 -24.02 17.18 -5.52
C ALA A 181 -24.01 18.57 -4.85
N GLY A 182 -24.45 19.63 -5.54
CA GLY A 182 -24.48 20.98 -4.99
C GLY A 182 -23.10 21.51 -4.58
N LEU A 183 -22.05 21.11 -5.31
CA LEU A 183 -20.66 21.46 -5.02
C LEU A 183 -20.37 22.97 -5.13
N SER A 184 -21.28 23.74 -5.74
CA SER A 184 -21.22 25.21 -5.78
C SER A 184 -21.38 25.89 -4.41
N CYS A 185 -21.68 25.12 -3.36
CA CYS A 185 -21.76 25.65 -2.01
C CYS A 185 -21.19 24.68 -0.98
N TRP A 186 -20.72 25.23 0.14
CA TRP A 186 -20.19 24.47 1.27
C TRP A 186 -21.13 23.35 1.75
N ARG A 187 -22.45 23.54 1.68
CA ARG A 187 -23.41 22.53 2.12
C ARG A 187 -23.30 21.22 1.33
N GLY A 188 -23.10 21.29 0.01
CA GLY A 188 -22.95 20.10 -0.83
C GLY A 188 -21.64 19.38 -0.52
N VAL A 189 -20.55 20.14 -0.46
CA VAL A 189 -19.21 19.64 -0.13
C VAL A 189 -19.18 18.98 1.25
N ALA A 190 -19.74 19.63 2.27
CA ALA A 190 -19.80 19.10 3.64
C ALA A 190 -20.64 17.82 3.75
N ALA A 191 -21.69 17.68 2.93
CA ALA A 191 -22.55 16.49 2.94
C ALA A 191 -21.83 15.22 2.45
N LEU A 192 -20.77 15.37 1.64
CA LEU A 192 -19.94 14.26 1.17
C LEU A 192 -18.94 13.75 2.23
N HIS A 193 -18.73 14.49 3.32
CA HIS A 193 -17.76 14.09 4.34
C HIS A 193 -18.29 12.87 5.12
N PRO A 194 -17.50 11.80 5.35
CA PRO A 194 -17.98 10.59 6.03
C PRO A 194 -18.56 10.86 7.43
N ALA A 195 -17.96 11.80 8.16
CA ALA A 195 -18.43 12.22 9.48
C ALA A 195 -19.75 13.03 9.48
N ALA A 196 -20.23 13.52 8.32
CA ALA A 196 -21.51 14.20 8.20
C ALA A 196 -22.70 13.24 8.27
N ALA A 197 -22.52 11.98 7.88
CA ALA A 197 -23.54 10.92 7.95
C ALA A 197 -23.69 10.30 9.35
N SER A 198 -22.85 10.68 10.32
CA SER A 198 -22.82 10.04 11.64
C SER A 198 -24.07 10.38 12.48
N PRO A 199 -24.87 9.38 12.92
CA PRO A 199 -26.13 9.59 13.67
C PRO A 199 -25.94 10.11 15.10
N THR A 200 -24.70 10.41 15.52
CA THR A 200 -24.40 10.98 16.85
C THR A 200 -24.90 12.42 17.05
N GLY A 201 -25.45 13.05 16.00
CA GLY A 201 -26.23 14.28 16.13
C GLY A 201 -27.64 13.97 16.64
N GLY A 202 -27.80 13.92 17.98
CA GLY A 202 -29.12 13.77 18.62
C GLY A 202 -30.18 14.69 18.01
N GLY A 203 -31.41 14.17 17.87
CA GLY A 203 -32.54 14.70 17.11
C GLY A 203 -33.00 16.13 17.44
N GLY A 204 -32.16 17.10 17.14
CA GLY A 204 -32.46 18.52 17.13
C GLY A 204 -32.29 19.06 15.71
N ARG A 205 -33.20 19.96 15.32
CA ARG A 205 -33.23 20.72 14.05
C ARG A 205 -31.87 20.78 13.34
N PHE A 206 -31.82 20.34 12.08
CA PHE A 206 -30.65 20.40 11.19
C PHE A 206 -29.96 21.78 11.29
N ARG A 207 -28.93 21.87 12.11
CA ARG A 207 -28.08 23.06 12.16
C ARG A 207 -27.04 22.88 11.06
N PRO A 208 -26.81 23.89 10.19
CA PRO A 208 -25.79 23.80 9.17
C PRO A 208 -24.46 23.37 9.79
N LEU A 209 -23.81 22.36 9.18
CA LEU A 209 -22.44 21.99 9.52
C LEU A 209 -21.56 23.12 9.02
N THR A 210 -21.06 23.99 9.91
CA THR A 210 -20.00 24.94 9.56
C THR A 210 -18.67 24.17 9.40
N PRO A 211 -17.66 24.73 8.71
CA PRO A 211 -16.33 24.12 8.61
C PRO A 211 -15.77 23.69 9.97
N GLU A 212 -15.80 24.56 10.97
CA GLU A 212 -15.24 24.30 12.31
C GLU A 212 -15.98 23.15 13.02
N ARG A 213 -17.30 23.07 12.80
CA ARG A 213 -18.11 21.98 13.34
C ARG A 213 -17.80 20.66 12.67
N LEU A 214 -17.69 20.64 11.34
CA LEU A 214 -17.30 19.44 10.61
C LEU A 214 -15.91 18.99 11.03
N ALA A 215 -14.96 19.93 11.17
CA ALA A 215 -13.60 19.65 11.59
C ALA A 215 -13.58 18.98 12.98
N SER A 216 -14.33 19.56 13.93
CA SER A 216 -14.45 19.02 15.29
C SER A 216 -15.11 17.65 15.32
N VAL A 217 -16.12 17.40 14.47
CA VAL A 217 -16.79 16.10 14.37
C VAL A 217 -15.85 15.06 13.76
N ALA A 218 -15.10 15.41 12.71
CA ALA A 218 -14.13 14.52 12.07
C ALA A 218 -13.02 14.10 13.04
N VAL A 219 -12.43 15.04 13.78
CA VAL A 219 -11.41 14.72 14.80
C VAL A 219 -11.96 13.77 15.87
N ARG A 220 -13.17 14.04 16.39
CA ARG A 220 -13.80 13.14 17.37
C ARG A 220 -14.13 11.77 16.79
N ALA A 221 -14.50 11.69 15.51
CA ALA A 221 -14.75 10.44 14.83
C ALA A 221 -13.45 9.63 14.68
N ALA A 222 -12.38 10.27 14.22
CA ALA A 222 -11.06 9.64 14.07
C ALA A 222 -10.53 9.08 15.39
N LEU A 223 -10.67 9.83 16.50
CA LEU A 223 -10.24 9.38 17.84
C LEU A 223 -11.05 8.17 18.37
N ARG A 224 -12.28 7.99 17.92
CA ARG A 224 -13.14 6.87 18.34
C ARG A 224 -12.98 5.63 17.47
N LEU A 225 -12.39 5.78 16.29
CA LEU A 225 -12.24 4.73 15.30
C LEU A 225 -10.78 4.67 14.83
N PRO A 226 -9.82 4.33 15.71
CA PRO A 226 -8.45 4.05 15.27
C PRO A 226 -8.46 2.89 14.27
N PHE A 227 -7.39 2.76 13.47
CA PHE A 227 -7.31 1.72 12.44
C PHE A 227 -7.52 0.32 13.00
N GLU A 228 -6.97 0.01 14.18
CA GLU A 228 -7.21 -1.28 14.84
C GLU A 228 -8.71 -1.56 15.13
N SER A 229 -9.48 -0.53 15.48
CA SER A 229 -10.92 -0.67 15.70
C SER A 229 -11.68 -0.91 14.39
N ILE A 230 -11.28 -0.24 13.32
CA ILE A 230 -11.87 -0.45 11.98
C ILE A 230 -11.52 -1.86 11.49
N ARG A 231 -10.24 -2.26 11.57
CA ARG A 231 -9.73 -3.59 11.21
C ARG A 231 -10.49 -4.69 11.93
N THR A 232 -10.66 -4.56 13.24
CA THR A 232 -11.41 -5.53 14.07
C THR A 232 -12.85 -5.67 13.60
N ARG A 233 -13.53 -4.56 13.26
CA ARG A 233 -14.90 -4.61 12.72
C ARG A 233 -14.96 -5.24 11.33
N CYS A 234 -13.99 -4.98 10.46
CA CYS A 234 -13.87 -5.67 9.17
C CYS A 234 -13.64 -7.17 9.36
N ALA A 235 -12.77 -7.56 10.30
CA ALA A 235 -12.49 -8.95 10.65
C ALA A 235 -13.72 -9.71 11.17
N HIS A 236 -14.64 -9.02 11.84
CA HIS A 236 -15.92 -9.58 12.26
C HIS A 236 -17.02 -9.53 11.19
N GLY A 237 -16.79 -8.84 10.07
CA GLY A 237 -17.78 -8.64 9.02
C GLY A 237 -18.80 -7.53 9.32
N ASP A 238 -18.63 -6.79 10.42
CA ASP A 238 -19.51 -5.69 10.83
C ASP A 238 -19.28 -4.41 10.03
N TRP A 239 -18.17 -4.36 9.29
CA TRP A 239 -17.82 -3.27 8.39
C TRP A 239 -17.31 -3.85 7.07
N PRO A 240 -18.19 -4.03 6.06
CA PRO A 240 -17.77 -4.52 4.76
C PRO A 240 -16.88 -3.49 4.07
N MET A 241 -15.78 -3.96 3.49
CA MET A 241 -14.87 -3.16 2.69
C MET A 241 -14.70 -3.82 1.33
N ALA A 242 -14.71 -3.00 0.27
CA ALA A 242 -14.46 -3.52 -1.07
C ALA A 242 -13.08 -4.16 -1.11
N ASP A 243 -13.00 -5.32 -1.77
CA ASP A 243 -11.75 -6.04 -1.99
C ASP A 243 -10.96 -6.49 -0.75
N LEU A 244 -11.59 -6.50 0.43
CA LEU A 244 -11.02 -7.05 1.65
C LEU A 244 -12.02 -7.98 2.35
N SER A 245 -11.66 -9.25 2.47
CA SER A 245 -12.44 -10.23 3.22
C SER A 245 -12.21 -10.13 4.73
N PRO A 246 -13.14 -10.62 5.57
CA PRO A 246 -12.96 -10.66 7.01
C PRO A 246 -11.71 -11.43 7.45
N THR A 247 -11.40 -12.54 6.77
CA THR A 247 -10.20 -13.34 7.08
C THR A 247 -8.91 -12.59 6.76
N GLU A 248 -8.86 -11.85 5.66
CA GLU A 248 -7.69 -11.01 5.32
C GLU A 248 -7.52 -9.87 6.33
N ALA A 249 -8.60 -9.20 6.72
CA ALA A 249 -8.57 -8.16 7.75
C ALA A 249 -8.10 -8.71 9.12
N ALA A 250 -8.54 -9.92 9.49
CA ALA A 250 -8.11 -10.59 10.71
C ALA A 250 -6.61 -10.94 10.70
N TRP A 251 -6.08 -11.27 9.51
CA TRP A 251 -4.68 -11.65 9.32
C TRP A 251 -3.71 -10.45 9.30
N MET A 252 -4.14 -9.31 8.77
CA MET A 252 -3.39 -8.04 8.80
C MET A 252 -3.15 -7.57 10.24
N ASP A 253 -2.01 -6.92 10.48
CA ASP A 253 -1.84 -6.07 11.66
C ASP A 253 -2.39 -4.65 11.39
N GLU A 254 -2.38 -3.80 12.43
CA GLU A 254 -2.91 -2.43 12.32
C GLU A 254 -2.20 -1.62 11.23
N ALA A 255 -0.87 -1.72 11.12
CA ALA A 255 -0.10 -0.89 10.21
C ALA A 255 -0.30 -1.29 8.73
N MET A 256 -0.29 -2.59 8.43
CA MET A 256 -0.65 -3.10 7.11
C MET A 256 -2.09 -2.71 6.75
N PHE A 257 -3.02 -2.86 7.69
CA PHE A 257 -4.41 -2.47 7.45
C PHE A 257 -4.55 -0.97 7.17
N ALA A 258 -3.86 -0.12 7.94
CA ALA A 258 -3.86 1.32 7.72
C ALA A 258 -3.33 1.69 6.33
N ARG A 259 -2.20 1.12 5.91
CA ARG A 259 -1.67 1.31 4.54
C ARG A 259 -2.61 0.79 3.47
N TRP A 260 -3.24 -0.36 3.71
CA TRP A 260 -4.21 -0.96 2.79
C TRP A 260 -5.37 -0.02 2.49
N VAL A 261 -6.02 0.49 3.55
CA VAL A 261 -7.20 1.34 3.39
C VAL A 261 -6.86 2.74 2.87
N LEU A 262 -5.68 3.27 3.23
CA LEU A 262 -5.20 4.54 2.69
C LEU A 262 -4.81 4.42 1.22
N GLY A 263 -4.18 3.31 0.83
CA GLY A 263 -3.77 3.04 -0.56
C GLY A 263 -4.93 2.82 -1.54
N ALA A 264 -6.17 2.70 -1.05
CA ALA A 264 -7.37 2.67 -1.87
C ALA A 264 -7.76 4.06 -2.43
N TYR A 265 -7.08 5.12 -1.98
CA TYR A 265 -7.33 6.50 -2.39
C TYR A 265 -6.05 7.14 -2.94
N PRO A 266 -6.17 8.11 -3.87
CA PRO A 266 -5.02 8.91 -4.29
C PRO A 266 -4.37 9.64 -3.10
N PRO A 267 -3.06 9.93 -3.15
CA PRO A 267 -2.42 10.84 -2.20
C PRO A 267 -3.19 12.16 -2.09
N LEU A 268 -3.19 12.76 -0.88
CA LEU A 268 -3.93 14.00 -0.62
C LEU A 268 -3.51 15.13 -1.59
N GLN A 269 -2.23 15.20 -1.94
CA GLN A 269 -1.70 16.18 -2.89
C GLN A 269 -2.34 16.05 -4.28
N GLU A 270 -2.43 14.83 -4.81
CA GLU A 270 -3.03 14.56 -6.12
C GLU A 270 -4.52 14.88 -6.08
N SER A 271 -5.21 14.50 -5.01
CA SER A 271 -6.63 14.84 -4.84
C SER A 271 -6.86 16.35 -4.76
N MET A 272 -5.98 17.09 -4.07
CA MET A 272 -6.07 18.56 -4.00
C MET A 272 -5.83 19.22 -5.37
N ALA A 273 -4.86 18.73 -6.14
CA ALA A 273 -4.63 19.21 -7.51
C ALA A 273 -5.85 18.96 -8.42
N ASP A 274 -6.51 17.81 -8.27
CA ASP A 274 -7.77 17.53 -8.97
C ASP A 274 -8.88 18.49 -8.53
N LEU A 275 -9.02 18.77 -7.23
CA LEU A 275 -9.99 19.75 -6.71
C LEU A 275 -9.75 21.15 -7.28
N GLU A 276 -8.50 21.61 -7.32
CA GLU A 276 -8.12 22.91 -7.90
C GLU A 276 -8.52 23.04 -9.38
N SER A 277 -8.48 21.93 -10.12
CA SER A 277 -8.87 21.87 -11.54
C SER A 277 -10.39 21.81 -11.74
N LEU A 278 -11.11 21.15 -10.82
CA LEU A 278 -12.51 20.76 -11.02
C LEU A 278 -13.53 21.62 -10.24
N CYS A 279 -13.14 22.26 -9.15
CA CYS A 279 -14.05 22.92 -8.22
C CYS A 279 -13.91 24.45 -8.22
N ASP A 280 -14.92 25.14 -7.68
CA ASP A 280 -14.86 26.58 -7.44
C ASP A 280 -13.74 26.93 -6.44
N PRO A 281 -12.94 28.00 -6.66
CA PRO A 281 -11.85 28.38 -5.75
C PRO A 281 -12.27 28.53 -4.28
N LEU A 282 -13.50 28.98 -4.00
CA LEU A 282 -14.00 29.08 -2.63
C LEU A 282 -14.10 27.72 -1.95
N VAL A 283 -14.47 26.68 -2.69
CA VAL A 283 -14.52 25.31 -2.16
C VAL A 283 -13.13 24.82 -1.83
N VAL A 284 -12.18 25.04 -2.74
CA VAL A 284 -10.78 24.69 -2.56
C VAL A 284 -10.23 25.37 -1.31
N ASP A 285 -10.43 26.68 -1.16
CA ASP A 285 -9.96 27.44 0.00
C ASP A 285 -10.51 26.88 1.33
N ILE A 286 -11.80 26.53 1.37
CA ILE A 286 -12.40 25.97 2.58
C ILE A 286 -11.85 24.56 2.87
N VAL A 287 -11.70 23.71 1.86
CA VAL A 287 -11.14 22.36 2.02
C VAL A 287 -9.68 22.44 2.49
N THR A 288 -8.87 23.33 1.92
CA THR A 288 -7.49 23.59 2.33
C THR A 288 -7.42 24.06 3.79
N ALA A 289 -8.29 24.99 4.19
CA ALA A 289 -8.37 25.44 5.58
C ALA A 289 -8.76 24.30 6.54
N MET A 290 -9.62 23.37 6.11
CA MET A 290 -10.02 22.19 6.88
C MET A 290 -8.86 21.21 7.07
N LEU A 291 -8.15 20.86 6.00
CA LEU A 291 -6.97 19.98 6.07
C LEU A 291 -5.91 20.58 6.99
N THR A 292 -5.66 21.89 6.87
CA THR A 292 -4.75 22.63 7.74
C THR A 292 -5.19 22.59 9.20
N ALA A 293 -6.49 22.78 9.49
CA ALA A 293 -7.03 22.70 10.84
C ALA A 293 -6.93 21.29 11.46
N TRP A 294 -6.82 20.25 10.64
CA TRP A 294 -6.54 18.89 11.05
C TRP A 294 -5.05 18.58 11.22
N GLY A 295 -4.17 19.53 10.90
CA GLY A 295 -2.72 19.32 10.89
C GLY A 295 -2.28 18.38 9.77
N LEU A 296 -3.07 18.26 8.69
CA LEU A 296 -2.71 17.48 7.52
C LEU A 296 -2.00 18.38 6.51
N THR A 297 -0.72 18.12 6.30
CA THR A 297 0.08 18.69 5.22
C THR A 297 -0.13 17.85 3.97
N TYR A 298 -0.45 18.48 2.85
CA TYR A 298 -0.51 17.82 1.53
C TYR A 298 0.71 18.16 0.67
N ASP A 299 1.70 18.88 1.23
CA ASP A 299 3.00 19.19 0.62
C ASP A 299 4.06 18.10 0.87
N ASP A 300 3.73 17.05 1.63
CA ASP A 300 4.68 15.98 1.93
C ASP A 300 4.84 15.07 0.71
N ALA A 301 5.88 15.36 -0.08
CA ALA A 301 6.43 14.43 -1.06
C ALA A 301 6.80 13.12 -0.34
N ALA A 302 5.99 12.10 -0.55
CA ALA A 302 6.21 10.67 -0.27
C ALA A 302 7.37 10.37 0.72
N ALA A 303 7.02 10.18 1.99
CA ALA A 303 7.83 9.38 2.91
C ALA A 303 7.71 7.89 2.58
#